data_AF-A0A6G2VI83-F1
#
_entry.id   AF-A0A6G2VI83-F1
#
_cell.length_a   1.000
_cell.length_b   1.000
_cell.length_c   1.000
_cell.angle_alpha   90.00
_cell.angle_beta   90.00
_cell.angle_gamma   90.00
#
_symmetry.space_group_name_H-M   'P 1'
#
loop_
_entity.id
_entity.type
_entity.pdbx_description
1 polymer ?
#
loop_
_entity_poly.entity_id
_entity_poly.type
_entity_poly.pdbx_seq_one_letter_code
_entity_poly.pdbx_strand_id
1 'polypeptide(L)'
;MPSRPARSLRPVSAVLAALCLLGGAAGCADHPARIGLSADDTIKAAQRALTDQCLARRGLTPPGSGAGPRGEAEQRRVSQALFGTGPAELSLSLPTGYRVRAHTDGCLAAAQRTLYGDQRAWFHASTIVNNLGPEAAYRGVDLASVRRTHRTELADWRRMRSRALERARALLNRAPDQRAARTPRG
;
A
#
# COMPACT_ATOMS: atom_id res chain seq x y z
N MET A 1 47.73 -27.91 25.96
CA MET A 1 48.97 -27.45 26.63
C MET A 1 49.69 -26.47 25.70
N PRO A 2 50.39 -25.45 26.25
CA PRO A 2 50.17 -24.03 25.96
C PRO A 2 51.29 -23.43 25.07
N SER A 3 51.19 -22.19 24.56
CA SER A 3 51.76 -21.03 25.27
C SER A 3 51.39 -19.68 24.62
N ARG A 4 51.13 -18.70 25.49
CA ARG A 4 51.04 -17.25 25.24
C ARG A 4 52.43 -16.66 24.95
N PRO A 5 52.49 -15.42 24.41
CA PRO A 5 53.03 -14.31 25.22
C PRO A 5 52.27 -12.99 24.94
N ALA A 6 52.40 -11.89 25.65
CA ALA A 6 52.76 -11.55 27.02
C ALA A 6 52.08 -10.18 27.27
N ARG A 7 51.58 -9.94 28.49
CA ARG A 7 51.08 -8.63 28.92
C ARG A 7 52.26 -7.68 29.09
N SER A 8 52.06 -6.40 28.77
CA SER A 8 52.74 -5.32 29.51
C SER A 8 51.70 -4.33 30.02
N LEU A 9 51.91 -3.94 31.28
CA LEU A 9 51.02 -3.23 32.18
C LEU A 9 51.21 -1.71 32.09
N ARG A 10 50.14 -1.00 32.47
CA ARG A 10 50.00 0.45 32.69
C ARG A 10 50.89 0.97 33.83
N PRO A 11 51.02 2.29 33.97
CA PRO A 11 50.41 2.98 35.13
C PRO A 11 49.61 4.23 34.69
N VAL A 12 48.36 4.49 35.12
CA VAL A 12 47.83 4.87 36.45
C VAL A 12 48.15 6.32 36.84
N SER A 13 47.12 7.18 36.83
CA SER A 13 46.67 8.06 37.93
C SER A 13 45.44 8.84 37.43
N ALA A 14 44.20 8.54 37.87
CA ALA A 14 43.56 8.94 39.15
C ALA A 14 43.49 10.48 39.25
N VAL A 15 42.32 11.13 39.28
CA VAL A 15 41.37 11.33 40.41
C VAL A 15 40.01 11.77 39.78
N LEU A 16 38.80 11.22 39.99
CA LEU A 16 37.96 10.82 41.15
C LEU A 16 37.26 11.98 41.91
N ALA A 17 36.00 12.25 41.56
CA ALA A 17 34.90 12.73 42.43
C ALA A 17 33.59 12.65 41.59
N ALA A 18 32.63 11.72 41.81
CA ALA A 18 31.68 11.58 42.93
C ALA A 18 30.97 12.92 43.24
N LEU A 19 29.65 13.08 43.34
CA LEU A 19 28.48 12.23 43.50
C LEU A 19 27.26 13.18 43.33
N CYS A 20 26.09 12.72 42.90
CA CYS A 20 24.79 13.01 43.55
C CYS A 20 23.61 12.44 42.76
N LEU A 21 22.89 11.56 43.43
CA LEU A 21 21.62 10.93 43.07
C LEU A 21 20.50 11.98 42.95
N LEU A 22 19.54 11.77 42.05
CA LEU A 22 18.07 11.80 42.30
C LEU A 22 17.29 11.97 40.99
N GLY A 23 16.33 11.08 40.76
CA GLY A 23 15.09 11.40 40.05
C GLY A 23 15.03 11.00 38.58
N GLY A 24 14.25 9.96 38.31
CA GLY A 24 13.72 9.71 36.97
C GLY A 24 13.78 8.26 36.54
N ALA A 25 13.01 7.38 37.19
CA ALA A 25 12.42 6.28 36.45
C ALA A 25 11.44 6.89 35.43
N ALA A 26 11.96 7.44 34.34
CA ALA A 26 11.17 7.62 33.13
C ALA A 26 10.95 6.20 32.63
N GLY A 27 9.84 5.61 33.07
CA GLY A 27 9.35 4.37 32.52
C GLY A 27 9.42 4.48 31.00
N CYS A 28 9.91 3.42 30.36
CA CYS A 28 9.55 3.17 28.97
C CYS A 28 8.02 3.18 28.96
N ALA A 29 7.44 4.33 28.64
CA ALA A 29 6.06 4.37 28.21
C ALA A 29 6.10 3.63 26.87
N ASP A 30 5.96 2.31 26.95
CA ASP A 30 5.35 1.49 25.90
C ASP A 30 4.03 2.18 25.58
N HIS A 31 4.11 3.19 24.72
CA HIS A 31 2.95 3.69 24.04
C HIS A 31 2.46 2.47 23.28
N PRO A 32 1.28 1.91 23.60
CA PRO A 32 0.75 0.82 22.81
C PRO A 32 0.75 1.37 21.39
N ALA A 33 1.59 0.76 20.52
CA ALA A 33 1.62 1.10 19.12
C ALA A 33 0.16 1.02 18.70
N ARG A 34 -0.44 2.15 18.32
CA ARG A 34 -1.79 2.10 17.78
C ARG A 34 -1.66 1.12 16.62
N ILE A 35 -2.30 -0.05 16.72
CA ILE A 35 -2.31 -1.04 15.65
C ILE A 35 -3.19 -0.46 14.56
N GLY A 36 -2.68 0.57 13.89
CA GLY A 36 -3.26 1.18 12.72
C GLY A 36 -2.85 0.38 11.51
N LEU A 37 -3.74 0.35 10.51
CA LEU A 37 -3.40 -0.22 9.21
C LEU A 37 -2.14 0.46 8.65
N SER A 38 -1.29 -0.33 7.98
CA SER A 38 -0.20 0.22 7.19
C SER A 38 -0.75 1.18 6.12
N ALA A 39 0.10 2.03 5.54
CA ALA A 39 -0.33 2.91 4.44
C ALA A 39 -0.95 2.11 3.28
N ASP A 40 -0.34 0.97 2.96
CA ASP A 40 -0.78 0.06 1.91
C ASP A 40 -2.13 -0.58 2.25
N ASP A 41 -2.29 -1.07 3.47
CA ASP A 41 -3.54 -1.68 3.91
C ASP A 41 -4.67 -0.65 4.03
N THR A 42 -4.34 0.59 4.40
CA THR A 42 -5.29 1.71 4.40
C THR A 42 -5.81 1.99 2.99
N ILE A 43 -4.91 2.08 2.00
CA ILE A 43 -5.29 2.29 0.60
C ILE A 43 -6.10 1.09 0.08
N LYS A 44 -5.68 -0.15 0.37
CA LYS A 44 -6.41 -1.36 -0.03
C LYS A 44 -7.81 -1.41 0.58
N ALA A 45 -7.95 -1.12 1.87
CA ALA A 45 -9.23 -1.08 2.57
C ALA A 45 -10.16 -0.03 1.96
N ALA A 46 -9.66 1.18 1.68
CA ALA A 46 -10.44 2.22 1.04
C ALA A 46 -10.85 1.85 -0.40
N GLN A 47 -9.94 1.25 -1.18
CA GLN A 47 -10.27 0.78 -2.53
C GLN A 47 -11.36 -0.29 -2.48
N ARG A 48 -11.26 -1.25 -1.56
CA ARG A 48 -12.29 -2.27 -1.35
C ARG A 48 -13.64 -1.65 -0.98
N ALA A 49 -13.66 -0.71 -0.05
CA ALA A 49 -14.89 -0.01 0.33
C ALA A 49 -15.55 0.71 -0.87
N LEU A 50 -14.74 1.38 -1.71
CA LEU A 50 -15.23 2.04 -2.92
C LEU A 50 -15.77 1.05 -3.96
N THR A 51 -15.07 -0.08 -4.18
CA THR A 51 -15.54 -1.10 -5.12
C THR A 51 -16.82 -1.76 -4.63
N ASP A 52 -16.91 -2.08 -3.33
CA ASP A 52 -18.07 -2.71 -2.73
C ASP A 52 -19.29 -1.79 -2.80
N GLN A 53 -19.11 -0.50 -2.51
CA GLN A 53 -20.17 0.49 -2.65
C GLN A 53 -20.63 0.65 -4.10
N CYS A 54 -19.71 0.60 -5.07
CA CYS A 54 -20.04 0.64 -6.48
C CYS A 54 -20.86 -0.57 -6.92
N LEU A 55 -20.47 -1.78 -6.48
CA LEU A 55 -21.22 -3.01 -6.76
C LEU A 55 -22.61 -2.97 -6.11
N ALA A 56 -22.70 -2.54 -4.85
CA ALA A 56 -23.97 -2.42 -4.14
C ALA A 56 -24.94 -1.44 -4.84
N ARG A 57 -24.45 -0.29 -5.33
CA ARG A 57 -25.26 0.66 -6.14
C ARG A 57 -25.78 0.05 -7.44
N ARG A 58 -25.12 -0.99 -7.94
CA ARG A 58 -25.52 -1.76 -9.13
C ARG A 58 -26.39 -2.98 -8.79
N GLY A 59 -26.83 -3.12 -7.53
CA GLY A 59 -27.62 -4.27 -7.07
C GLY A 59 -26.82 -5.58 -7.00
N LEU A 60 -25.48 -5.50 -6.97
CA LEU A 60 -24.60 -6.66 -6.95
C LEU A 60 -23.96 -6.84 -5.57
N THR A 61 -23.89 -8.09 -5.12
CA THR A 61 -23.24 -8.45 -3.87
C THR A 61 -21.71 -8.46 -4.05
N PRO A 62 -20.93 -7.73 -3.24
CA PRO A 62 -19.46 -7.73 -3.36
C PRO A 62 -18.83 -9.10 -3.05
N PRO A 63 -17.74 -9.51 -3.71
CA PRO A 63 -17.03 -10.75 -3.37
C PRO A 63 -16.57 -10.80 -1.90
N GLY A 64 -16.69 -11.97 -1.27
CA GLY A 64 -16.26 -12.16 0.12
C GLY A 64 -17.18 -11.53 1.18
N SER A 65 -18.44 -11.23 0.84
CA SER A 65 -19.45 -10.72 1.77
C SER A 65 -20.04 -11.79 2.71
N GLY A 66 -19.48 -13.01 2.74
CA GLY A 66 -20.05 -14.15 3.49
C GLY A 66 -21.35 -14.72 2.90
N ALA A 67 -21.79 -14.23 1.74
CA ALA A 67 -22.88 -14.86 1.00
C ALA A 67 -22.45 -16.25 0.50
N GLY A 68 -23.38 -17.21 0.52
CA GLY A 68 -23.14 -18.58 0.06
C GLY A 68 -22.71 -18.69 -1.41
N PRO A 69 -22.48 -19.92 -1.92
CA PRO A 69 -22.01 -20.15 -3.28
C PRO A 69 -22.89 -19.43 -4.30
N ARG A 70 -22.28 -18.60 -5.16
CA ARG A 70 -22.98 -17.88 -6.22
C ARG A 70 -23.01 -18.73 -7.48
N GLY A 71 -24.13 -18.70 -8.20
CA GLY A 71 -24.18 -19.25 -9.55
C GLY A 71 -23.22 -18.54 -10.49
N GLU A 72 -22.67 -19.25 -11.47
CA GLU A 72 -21.69 -18.73 -12.44
C GLU A 72 -22.14 -17.44 -13.15
N ALA A 73 -23.45 -17.34 -13.45
CA ALA A 73 -24.02 -16.16 -14.08
C ALA A 73 -23.94 -14.91 -13.20
N GLU A 74 -24.09 -15.05 -11.89
CA GLU A 74 -23.89 -13.95 -10.94
C GLU A 74 -22.40 -13.60 -10.83
N GLN A 75 -21.52 -14.60 -10.74
CA GLN A 75 -20.07 -14.38 -10.70
C GLN A 75 -19.59 -13.62 -11.94
N ARG A 76 -20.09 -13.99 -13.13
CA ARG A 76 -19.79 -13.28 -14.38
C ARG A 76 -20.26 -11.82 -14.34
N ARG A 77 -21.49 -11.57 -13.88
CA ARG A 77 -22.02 -10.20 -13.73
C ARG A 77 -21.19 -9.36 -12.75
N VAL A 78 -20.78 -9.93 -11.62
CA VAL A 78 -19.90 -9.27 -10.66
C VAL A 78 -18.53 -8.96 -11.26
N SER A 79 -17.91 -9.92 -11.93
CA SER A 79 -16.60 -9.72 -12.59
C SER A 79 -16.66 -8.63 -13.65
N GLN A 80 -17.68 -8.64 -14.51
CA GLN A 80 -17.91 -7.60 -15.52
C GLN A 80 -18.10 -6.22 -14.88
N ALA A 81 -18.90 -6.13 -13.82
CA ALA A 81 -19.10 -4.87 -13.10
C ALA A 81 -17.84 -4.38 -12.38
N LEU A 82 -17.02 -5.30 -11.86
CA LEU A 82 -15.80 -4.99 -11.12
C LEU A 82 -14.69 -4.51 -12.05
N PHE A 83 -14.42 -5.27 -13.12
CA PHE A 83 -13.27 -5.09 -14.01
C PHE A 83 -13.57 -4.29 -15.27
N GLY A 84 -14.85 -4.06 -15.59
CA GLY A 84 -15.25 -3.39 -16.84
C GLY A 84 -15.60 -4.39 -17.95
N THR A 85 -16.30 -3.89 -18.95
CA THR A 85 -16.72 -4.64 -20.16
C THR A 85 -16.47 -3.85 -21.45
N GLY A 86 -16.15 -2.56 -21.34
CA GLY A 86 -15.77 -1.75 -22.49
C GLY A 86 -14.40 -2.15 -23.06
N PRO A 87 -13.96 -1.53 -24.16
CA PRO A 87 -12.60 -1.73 -24.65
C PRO A 87 -11.58 -1.39 -23.56
N ALA A 88 -10.50 -2.16 -23.47
CA ALA A 88 -9.38 -1.81 -22.61
C ALA A 88 -8.62 -0.63 -23.25
N GLU A 89 -8.87 0.58 -22.76
CA GLU A 89 -8.32 1.83 -23.32
C GLU A 89 -6.89 2.13 -22.87
N LEU A 90 -6.41 1.44 -21.83
CA LEU A 90 -5.05 1.59 -21.32
C LEU A 90 -4.22 0.36 -21.71
N SER A 91 -3.06 0.61 -22.31
CA SER A 91 -2.10 -0.43 -22.69
C SER A 91 -0.69 0.08 -22.49
N LEU A 92 0.19 -0.78 -21.96
CA LEU A 92 1.62 -0.53 -21.87
C LEU A 92 2.39 -1.79 -22.25
N SER A 93 3.37 -1.65 -23.15
CA SER A 93 4.30 -2.72 -23.47
C SER A 93 5.47 -2.67 -22.48
N LEU A 94 5.78 -3.80 -21.88
CA LEU A 94 6.92 -3.96 -20.99
C LEU A 94 8.17 -4.32 -21.79
N PRO A 95 9.38 -3.98 -21.29
CA PRO A 95 10.64 -4.39 -21.90
C PRO A 95 10.78 -5.90 -22.10
N THR A 96 10.10 -6.70 -21.29
CA THR A 96 10.06 -8.17 -21.39
C THR A 96 9.21 -8.68 -22.56
N GLY A 97 8.60 -7.80 -23.36
CA GLY A 97 7.71 -8.15 -24.48
C GLY A 97 6.24 -8.35 -24.10
N TYR A 98 5.91 -8.41 -22.80
CA TYR A 98 4.51 -8.51 -22.35
C TYR A 98 3.76 -7.20 -22.54
N ARG A 99 2.44 -7.29 -22.76
CA ARG A 99 1.55 -6.12 -22.85
C ARG A 99 0.55 -6.16 -21.72
N VAL A 100 0.62 -5.17 -20.84
CA VAL A 100 -0.36 -4.96 -19.77
C VAL A 100 -1.48 -4.10 -20.31
N ARG A 101 -2.73 -4.50 -20.03
CA ARG A 101 -3.94 -3.76 -20.41
C ARG A 101 -4.82 -3.52 -19.19
N ALA A 102 -5.55 -2.42 -19.21
CA ALA A 102 -6.57 -2.14 -18.20
C ALA A 102 -7.78 -1.45 -18.82
N HIS A 103 -8.94 -1.77 -18.26
CA HIS A 103 -10.18 -1.08 -18.53
C HIS A 103 -10.23 0.26 -17.77
N THR A 104 -10.84 1.26 -18.39
CA THR A 104 -11.15 2.55 -17.77
C THR A 104 -12.56 2.58 -17.19
N ASP A 105 -13.38 1.57 -17.47
CA ASP A 105 -14.68 1.35 -16.86
C ASP A 105 -14.65 0.31 -15.73
N GLY A 106 -15.81 0.05 -15.13
CA GLY A 106 -15.94 -0.84 -13.98
C GLY A 106 -15.68 -0.18 -12.62
N CYS A 107 -16.03 -0.90 -11.57
CA CYS A 107 -15.95 -0.40 -10.19
C CYS A 107 -14.51 -0.22 -9.71
N LEU A 108 -13.57 -1.06 -10.16
CA LEU A 108 -12.16 -0.94 -9.80
C LEU A 108 -11.53 0.33 -10.40
N ALA A 109 -11.77 0.59 -11.68
CA ALA A 109 -11.31 1.80 -12.35
C ALA A 109 -11.84 3.08 -11.68
N ALA A 110 -13.13 3.09 -11.33
CA ALA A 110 -13.76 4.20 -10.60
C ALA A 110 -13.13 4.43 -9.21
N ALA A 111 -12.86 3.34 -8.47
CA ALA A 111 -12.18 3.42 -7.18
C ALA A 111 -10.75 3.97 -7.32
N GLN A 112 -10.01 3.51 -8.34
CA GLN A 112 -8.66 3.99 -8.62
C GLN A 112 -8.65 5.48 -8.99
N ARG A 113 -9.56 5.95 -9.84
CA ARG A 113 -9.71 7.39 -10.14
C ARG A 113 -9.96 8.22 -8.89
N THR A 114 -10.83 7.72 -8.02
CA THR A 114 -11.14 8.39 -6.75
C THR A 114 -9.89 8.52 -5.87
N LEU A 115 -9.12 7.44 -5.71
CA LEU A 115 -7.95 7.42 -4.83
C LEU A 115 -6.74 8.13 -5.45
N TYR A 116 -6.34 7.74 -6.65
CA TYR A 116 -5.08 8.20 -7.26
C TYR A 116 -5.25 9.47 -8.11
N GLY A 117 -6.45 9.76 -8.60
CA GLY A 117 -6.72 10.88 -9.50
C GLY A 117 -6.67 10.45 -10.97
N ASP A 118 -5.66 10.93 -11.70
CA ASP A 118 -5.47 10.59 -13.12
C ASP A 118 -5.21 9.08 -13.29
N GLN A 119 -6.15 8.39 -13.94
CA GLN A 119 -6.06 6.95 -14.13
C GLN A 119 -4.97 6.56 -15.12
N ARG A 120 -4.73 7.34 -16.18
CA ARG A 120 -3.72 7.03 -17.19
C ARG A 120 -2.32 7.20 -16.58
N ALA A 121 -2.10 8.30 -15.86
CA ALA A 121 -0.85 8.52 -15.15
C ALA A 121 -0.60 7.43 -14.09
N TRP A 122 -1.63 7.09 -13.30
CA TRP A 122 -1.54 6.01 -12.31
C TRP A 122 -1.23 4.66 -12.96
N PHE A 123 -1.92 4.30 -14.03
CA PHE A 123 -1.68 3.06 -14.77
C PHE A 123 -0.25 2.99 -15.30
N HIS A 124 0.26 4.05 -15.91
CA HIS A 124 1.63 4.09 -16.43
C HIS A 124 2.65 3.88 -15.30
N ALA A 125 2.62 4.73 -14.27
CA ALA A 125 3.60 4.69 -13.19
C ALA A 125 3.54 3.39 -12.38
N SER A 126 2.34 2.92 -12.01
CA SER A 126 2.20 1.67 -11.25
C SER A 126 2.58 0.43 -12.05
N THR A 127 2.25 0.39 -13.35
CA THR A 127 2.65 -0.74 -14.20
C THR A 127 4.16 -0.83 -14.30
N ILE A 128 4.85 0.29 -14.53
CA ILE A 128 6.32 0.30 -14.59
C ILE A 128 6.93 -0.09 -13.23
N VAL A 129 6.52 0.57 -12.14
CA VAL A 129 7.08 0.34 -10.80
C VAL A 129 6.89 -1.10 -10.32
N ASN A 130 5.73 -1.71 -10.60
CA ASN A 130 5.45 -3.09 -10.22
C ASN A 130 6.23 -4.12 -11.07
N ASN A 131 6.85 -3.71 -12.17
CA ASN A 131 7.58 -4.58 -13.10
C ASN A 131 9.10 -4.32 -13.15
N LEU A 132 9.65 -3.46 -12.27
CA LEU A 132 11.10 -3.17 -12.25
C LEU A 132 11.95 -4.41 -11.95
N GLY A 133 11.48 -5.30 -11.08
CA GLY A 133 12.16 -6.57 -10.76
C GLY A 133 12.24 -7.51 -11.98
N PRO A 134 11.11 -7.85 -12.60
CA PRO A 134 11.08 -8.57 -13.87
C PRO A 134 11.94 -7.94 -14.98
N GLU A 135 11.93 -6.61 -15.11
CA GLU A 135 12.78 -5.91 -16.08
C GLU A 135 14.28 -6.09 -15.78
N ALA A 136 14.69 -5.93 -14.51
CA ALA A 136 16.09 -6.12 -14.11
C ALA A 136 16.58 -7.53 -14.43
N ALA A 137 15.76 -8.54 -14.10
CA ALA A 137 16.04 -9.94 -14.43
C ALA A 137 16.16 -10.16 -15.94
N TYR A 138 15.23 -9.62 -16.73
CA TYR A 138 15.24 -9.75 -18.20
C TYR A 138 16.48 -9.12 -18.84
N ARG A 139 16.93 -7.97 -18.33
CA ARG A 139 18.09 -7.24 -18.86
C ARG A 139 19.44 -7.77 -18.33
N GLY A 140 19.44 -8.62 -17.31
CA GLY A 140 20.67 -9.09 -16.65
C GLY A 140 21.43 -7.98 -15.91
N VAL A 141 20.71 -6.99 -15.35
CA VAL A 141 21.30 -5.85 -14.62
C VAL A 141 20.75 -5.76 -13.20
N ASP A 142 21.41 -4.99 -12.35
CA ASP A 142 20.94 -4.76 -10.98
C ASP A 142 19.67 -3.89 -10.94
N LEU A 143 18.82 -4.12 -9.93
CA LEU A 143 17.56 -3.39 -9.75
C LEU A 143 17.78 -1.89 -9.48
N ALA A 144 18.92 -1.49 -8.90
CA ALA A 144 19.20 -0.08 -8.65
C ALA A 144 19.44 0.67 -9.97
N SER A 145 20.07 0.03 -10.96
CA SER A 145 20.22 0.55 -12.32
C SER A 145 18.88 0.79 -12.99
N VAL A 146 17.98 -0.20 -12.96
CA VAL A 146 16.61 -0.06 -13.49
C VAL A 146 15.84 1.05 -12.76
N ARG A 147 15.96 1.16 -11.44
CA ARG A 147 15.34 2.24 -10.66
C ARG A 147 15.89 3.63 -11.01
N ARG A 148 17.18 3.76 -11.34
CA ARG A 148 17.76 5.04 -11.80
C ARG A 148 17.16 5.45 -13.14
N THR A 149 16.99 4.51 -14.06
CA THR A 149 16.34 4.75 -15.36
C THR A 149 14.89 5.21 -15.17
N HIS A 150 14.12 4.55 -14.30
CA HIS A 150 12.69 4.84 -14.06
C HIS A 150 12.45 5.80 -12.88
N ARG A 151 13.36 6.75 -12.63
CA ARG A 151 13.30 7.66 -11.47
C ARG A 151 12.05 8.55 -11.49
N THR A 152 11.58 8.93 -12.68
CA THR A 152 10.41 9.78 -12.87
C THR A 152 9.14 9.01 -12.48
N GLU A 153 8.96 7.80 -13.00
CA GLU A 153 7.84 6.92 -12.72
C GLU A 153 7.76 6.57 -11.23
N LEU A 154 8.91 6.34 -10.59
CA LEU A 154 9.00 6.15 -9.14
C LEU A 154 8.55 7.39 -8.36
N ALA A 155 8.96 8.58 -8.80
CA ALA A 155 8.53 9.82 -8.17
C ALA A 155 7.02 10.03 -8.33
N ASP A 156 6.50 9.79 -9.53
CA ASP A 156 5.08 9.90 -9.88
C ASP A 156 4.23 8.92 -9.06
N TRP A 157 4.65 7.65 -8.99
CA TRP A 157 4.03 6.62 -8.18
C TRP A 157 3.98 7.01 -6.70
N ARG A 158 5.08 7.53 -6.13
CA ARG A 158 5.11 7.98 -4.73
C ARG A 158 4.16 9.15 -4.47
N ARG A 159 4.12 10.15 -5.37
CA ARG A 159 3.21 11.29 -5.26
C ARG A 159 1.75 10.84 -5.31
N MET A 160 1.40 10.00 -6.27
CA MET A 160 0.03 9.49 -6.41
C MET A 160 -0.38 8.61 -5.23
N ARG A 161 0.52 7.78 -4.69
CA ARG A 161 0.25 7.00 -3.48
C ARG A 161 0.06 7.83 -2.23
N SER A 162 0.85 8.89 -2.06
CA SER A 162 0.70 9.81 -0.92
C SER A 162 -0.68 10.47 -0.93
N ARG A 163 -1.11 10.96 -2.10
CA ARG A 163 -2.48 11.48 -2.31
C ARG A 163 -3.55 10.41 -2.06
N ALA A 164 -3.35 9.20 -2.54
CA ALA A 164 -4.28 8.09 -2.32
C ALA A 164 -4.41 7.75 -0.84
N LEU A 165 -3.32 7.79 -0.08
CA LEU A 165 -3.33 7.56 1.37
C LEU A 165 -4.15 8.62 2.10
N GLU A 166 -3.96 9.90 1.78
CA GLU A 166 -4.76 11.00 2.37
C GLU A 166 -6.25 10.81 2.11
N ARG A 167 -6.61 10.51 0.85
CA ARG A 167 -8.00 10.25 0.47
C ARG A 167 -8.57 9.00 1.10
N ALA A 168 -7.77 7.94 1.21
CA ALA A 168 -8.17 6.69 1.85
C ALA A 168 -8.49 6.92 3.33
N ARG A 169 -7.64 7.63 4.06
CA ARG A 169 -7.88 8.02 5.46
C ARG A 169 -9.16 8.84 5.60
N ALA A 170 -9.33 9.86 4.75
CA ALA A 170 -10.55 10.68 4.78
C ALA A 170 -11.83 9.87 4.52
N LEU A 171 -11.79 8.92 3.60
CA LEU A 171 -12.92 8.05 3.27
C LEU A 171 -13.25 7.09 4.43
N LEU A 172 -12.23 6.44 4.98
CA LEU A 172 -12.41 5.46 6.06
C LEU A 172 -12.83 6.12 7.37
N ASN A 173 -12.42 7.36 7.64
CA ASN A 173 -12.86 8.11 8.82
C ASN A 173 -14.32 8.56 8.74
N ARG A 174 -14.86 8.80 7.53
CA ARG A 174 -16.28 9.20 7.34
C ARG A 174 -17.26 8.03 7.38
N ALA A 175 -16.81 6.82 7.04
CA ALA A 175 -17.69 5.64 6.99
C ALA A 175 -18.33 5.27 8.35
N PRO A 176 -17.63 5.37 9.50
CA PRO A 176 -18.23 5.23 10.83
C PRO A 176 -19.35 6.24 11.09
N ASP A 177 -19.11 7.52 10.79
CA ASP A 177 -20.06 8.61 11.05
C ASP A 177 -21.37 8.43 10.25
N GLN A 178 -21.26 7.98 9.00
CA GLN A 178 -22.41 7.71 8.13
C GLN A 178 -23.22 6.46 8.50
N ARG A 179 -22.64 5.53 9.28
CA ARG A 179 -23.39 4.40 9.86
C ARG A 179 -24.12 4.84 11.13
N ALA A 180 -23.46 5.61 12.00
CA ALA A 180 -24.08 6.15 13.21
C ALA A 180 -25.26 7.09 12.90
N ALA A 181 -25.18 7.90 11.84
CA ALA A 181 -26.26 8.78 11.40
C ALA A 181 -27.47 8.05 10.78
N ARG A 182 -27.32 6.78 10.38
CA ARG A 182 -28.37 5.98 9.72
C ARG A 182 -29.12 5.04 10.66
N THR A 183 -28.71 4.93 11.92
CA THR A 183 -29.44 4.18 12.94
C THR A 183 -30.66 5.02 13.38
N PRO A 184 -31.90 4.54 13.16
CA PRO A 184 -33.07 5.24 13.67
C PRO A 184 -32.97 5.26 15.20
N ARG A 185 -33.13 6.44 15.82
CA ARG A 185 -33.43 6.49 17.25
C ARG A 185 -34.89 6.06 17.39
N GLY A 186 -35.10 4.92 18.03
CA GLY A 186 -36.43 4.45 18.42
C GLY A 186 -37.08 5.40 19.41
#